data_AF-A0A9D8LLL1-F1
#
_entry.id   AF-A0A9D8LLL1-F1
#
_cell.length_a   1.000
_cell.length_b   1.000
_cell.length_c   1.000
_cell.angle_alpha   90.00
_cell.angle_beta   90.00
_cell.angle_gamma   90.00
#
_symmetry.space_group_name_H-M   'P 1'
#
loop_
_entity.id
_entity.type
_entity.pdbx_description
1 polymer ?
#
loop_
_entity_poly.entity_id
_entity_poly.type
_entity_poly.pdbx_seq_one_letter_code
_entity_poly.pdbx_strand_id
1 'polypeptide(L)'
;VALLPLAALALLGGFLLLGLMLVATLLSARPVTLFARFVLVGLGCLLVTVISGATFAAILSGRGDWLGEIALLPAGLPFHALLGFGGWLGLIAFGVSYRLLVMFLMAPEPPAGQVRLVLIFGGLGLGLALAGLLAPLADVGLGAGFTVAPLGALALASAFYGRDIIVLYRARRRKALEINMLASIPAFAALGIGLPLLPVVTAAGAPESWLAASVFLLVFGWLGGLTMAQLMKIVSFMTWLETYASRLGRGPAPRVGDLVAMPRSGLWFMLYYAGVALGTVALAAGLATAFRYAMLPALIGTAGIACELMRVRRLSEIKAEQRPPFHEFPRLLLARAEERRQPHVDDRTAANPRA
;
A
#
# COMPACT_ATOMS: atom_id res chain seq x y z
N VAL A 1 -8.99 22.00 -19.20
CA VAL A 1 -9.89 21.22 -20.08
C VAL A 1 -9.11 20.50 -21.18
N ALA A 2 -8.34 21.19 -22.03
CA ALA A 2 -7.68 20.57 -23.19
C ALA A 2 -6.68 19.44 -22.87
N LEU A 3 -5.97 19.50 -21.74
CA LEU A 3 -4.97 18.48 -21.33
C LEU A 3 -5.58 17.25 -20.62
N LEU A 4 -6.85 17.31 -20.19
CA LEU A 4 -7.47 16.23 -19.40
C LEU A 4 -7.50 14.88 -20.14
N PRO A 5 -7.84 14.82 -21.45
CA PRO A 5 -7.82 13.54 -22.18
C PRO A 5 -6.42 12.99 -22.36
N LEU A 6 -5.41 13.86 -22.59
CA LEU A 6 -4.02 13.42 -22.72
C LEU A 6 -3.51 12.84 -21.41
N ALA A 7 -3.81 13.48 -20.28
CA ALA A 7 -3.51 12.97 -18.96
C ALA A 7 -4.22 11.62 -18.69
N ALA A 8 -5.50 11.50 -19.06
CA ALA A 8 -6.25 10.27 -18.92
C ALA A 8 -5.65 9.12 -19.75
N LEU A 9 -5.29 9.37 -21.01
CA LEU A 9 -4.65 8.38 -21.88
C LEU A 9 -3.28 7.95 -21.34
N ALA A 10 -2.46 8.90 -20.89
CA ALA A 10 -1.16 8.61 -20.30
C ALA A 10 -1.27 7.77 -19.02
N LEU A 11 -2.20 8.12 -18.12
CA LEU A 11 -2.47 7.34 -16.90
C LEU A 11 -3.04 5.96 -17.23
N LEU A 12 -3.97 5.86 -18.17
CA LEU A 12 -4.53 4.58 -18.64
C LEU A 12 -3.42 3.67 -19.17
N GLY A 13 -2.59 4.16 -20.10
CA GLY A 13 -1.46 3.41 -20.64
C GLY A 13 -0.49 2.96 -19.55
N GLY A 14 -0.08 3.88 -18.66
CA GLY A 14 0.85 3.57 -17.57
C GLY A 14 0.32 2.52 -16.60
N PHE A 15 -0.92 2.65 -16.14
CA PHE A 15 -1.51 1.68 -15.20
C PHE A 15 -1.84 0.34 -15.86
N LEU A 16 -2.20 0.31 -17.15
CA LEU A 16 -2.38 -0.95 -17.88
C LEU A 16 -1.06 -1.70 -18.00
N LEU A 17 0.03 -1.02 -18.38
CA LEU A 17 1.36 -1.64 -18.44
C LEU A 17 1.79 -2.18 -17.07
N LEU A 18 1.61 -1.39 -16.01
CA LEU A 18 1.89 -1.82 -14.64
C LEU A 18 1.05 -3.05 -14.25
N GLY A 19 -0.25 -3.01 -14.51
CA GLY A 19 -1.18 -4.10 -14.23
C GLY A 19 -0.81 -5.38 -14.95
N LEU A 20 -0.51 -5.29 -16.25
CA LEU A 20 -0.06 -6.41 -17.08
C LEU A 20 1.24 -7.03 -16.53
N MET A 21 2.23 -6.20 -16.21
CA MET A 21 3.51 -6.67 -15.64
C MET A 21 3.27 -7.44 -14.32
N LEU A 22 2.45 -6.91 -13.42
CA LEU A 22 2.17 -7.52 -12.13
C LEU A 22 1.36 -8.82 -12.27
N VAL A 23 0.32 -8.82 -13.11
CA VAL A 23 -0.49 -10.02 -13.37
C VAL A 23 0.37 -11.13 -14.00
N ALA A 24 1.17 -10.81 -15.02
CA ALA A 24 2.05 -11.78 -15.66
C ALA A 24 3.02 -12.41 -14.64
N THR A 25 3.62 -11.59 -13.77
CA THR A 25 4.54 -12.04 -12.71
C THR A 25 3.83 -12.95 -11.69
N LEU A 26 2.61 -12.61 -11.29
CA LEU A 26 1.84 -13.44 -10.35
C LEU A 26 1.42 -14.77 -10.98
N LEU A 27 1.03 -14.77 -12.25
CA LEU A 27 0.57 -15.96 -12.96
C LEU A 27 1.71 -16.90 -13.37
N SER A 28 2.95 -16.41 -13.49
CA SER A 28 4.14 -17.24 -13.72
C SER A 28 4.55 -18.05 -12.48
N ALA A 29 4.20 -17.59 -11.27
CA ALA A 29 4.51 -18.26 -10.01
C ALA A 29 3.33 -19.10 -9.50
N ARG A 30 3.08 -20.26 -10.11
CA ARG A 30 1.98 -21.17 -9.71
C ARG A 30 2.40 -22.16 -8.61
N PRO A 31 1.50 -22.51 -7.67
CA PRO A 31 0.11 -22.09 -7.56
C PRO A 31 -0.06 -20.68 -6.95
N VAL A 32 -1.12 -19.97 -7.37
CA VAL A 32 -1.45 -18.65 -6.81
C VAL A 32 -1.87 -18.78 -5.35
N THR A 33 -1.04 -18.25 -4.45
CA THR A 33 -1.27 -18.28 -3.01
C THR A 33 -2.49 -17.48 -2.59
N LEU A 34 -3.01 -17.73 -1.39
CA LEU A 34 -4.18 -17.01 -0.88
C LEU A 34 -3.93 -15.50 -0.75
N PHE A 35 -2.74 -15.09 -0.31
CA PHE A 35 -2.35 -13.67 -0.21
C PHE A 35 -2.26 -12.99 -1.58
N ALA A 36 -1.79 -13.71 -2.62
CA ALA A 36 -1.74 -13.19 -3.98
C ALA A 36 -3.13 -12.93 -4.58
N ARG A 37 -4.18 -13.62 -4.10
CA ARG A 37 -5.56 -13.36 -4.56
C ARG A 37 -6.06 -11.97 -4.20
N PHE A 38 -5.67 -11.43 -3.04
CA PHE A 38 -5.96 -10.03 -2.68
C PHE A 38 -5.38 -9.06 -3.70
N VAL A 39 -4.14 -9.33 -4.14
CA VAL A 39 -3.45 -8.50 -5.14
C VAL A 39 -4.17 -8.58 -6.48
N LEU A 40 -4.59 -9.77 -6.91
CA LEU A 40 -5.35 -9.93 -8.16
C LEU A 40 -6.70 -9.20 -8.13
N VAL A 41 -7.46 -9.29 -7.03
CA VAL A 41 -8.73 -8.55 -6.89
C VAL A 41 -8.46 -7.05 -6.87
N GLY A 42 -7.42 -6.60 -6.17
CA GLY A 42 -7.01 -5.19 -6.17
C GLY A 42 -6.59 -4.68 -7.55
N LEU A 43 -5.90 -5.49 -8.36
CA LEU A 43 -5.57 -5.15 -9.75
C LEU A 43 -6.82 -5.12 -10.65
N GLY A 44 -7.81 -5.97 -10.40
CA GLY A 44 -9.12 -5.86 -11.05
C GLY A 44 -9.82 -4.53 -10.70
N CYS A 45 -9.77 -4.12 -9.43
CA CYS A 45 -10.30 -2.83 -9.00
C CYS A 45 -9.52 -1.65 -9.60
N LEU A 46 -8.19 -1.76 -9.75
CA LEU A 46 -7.36 -0.77 -10.45
C LEU A 46 -7.87 -0.57 -11.87
N LEU A 47 -8.11 -1.65 -12.62
CA LEU A 47 -8.60 -1.57 -13.99
C LEU A 47 -9.93 -0.79 -14.05
N VAL A 48 -10.89 -1.13 -13.19
CA VAL A 48 -12.18 -0.41 -13.14
C VAL A 48 -11.99 1.06 -12.74
N THR A 49 -11.11 1.33 -11.77
CA THR A 49 -10.82 2.69 -11.29
C THR A 49 -10.23 3.55 -12.41
N VAL A 50 -9.27 3.01 -13.17
CA VAL A 50 -8.61 3.75 -14.25
C VAL A 50 -9.55 3.97 -15.43
N ILE A 51 -10.37 2.97 -15.79
CA ILE A 51 -11.41 3.12 -16.82
C ILE A 51 -12.42 4.19 -16.41
N SER A 52 -13.01 4.08 -15.22
CA SER A 52 -13.99 5.07 -14.73
C SER A 52 -13.39 6.47 -14.55
N GLY A 53 -12.13 6.57 -14.11
CA GLY A 53 -11.41 7.85 -14.03
C GLY A 53 -11.18 8.48 -15.40
N ALA A 54 -10.84 7.69 -16.43
CA ALA A 54 -10.75 8.17 -17.80
C ALA A 54 -12.11 8.63 -18.34
N THR A 55 -13.19 7.91 -18.02
CA THR A 55 -14.57 8.32 -18.33
C THR A 55 -14.92 9.66 -17.68
N PHE A 56 -14.63 9.83 -16.38
CA PHE A 56 -14.85 11.10 -15.68
C PHE A 56 -14.04 12.25 -16.28
N ALA A 57 -12.78 12.00 -16.65
CA ALA A 57 -11.95 13.00 -17.32
C ALA A 57 -12.51 13.38 -18.69
N ALA A 58 -13.07 12.43 -19.46
CA ALA A 58 -13.73 12.69 -20.73
C ALA A 58 -14.96 13.60 -20.55
N ILE A 59 -15.83 13.27 -19.59
CA ILE A 59 -17.01 14.07 -19.22
C ILE A 59 -16.60 15.49 -18.83
N LEU A 60 -15.68 15.64 -17.87
CA LEU A 60 -15.18 16.95 -17.40
C LEU A 60 -14.43 17.74 -18.47
N SER A 61 -13.95 17.07 -19.52
CA SER A 61 -13.27 17.73 -20.64
C SER A 61 -14.22 18.22 -21.74
N GLY A 62 -15.52 17.96 -21.64
CA GLY A 62 -16.50 18.23 -22.70
C GLY A 62 -16.33 17.33 -23.93
N ARG A 63 -15.62 16.20 -23.80
CA ARG A 63 -15.47 15.17 -24.84
C ARG A 63 -16.21 13.88 -24.47
N GLY A 64 -17.21 14.01 -23.60
CA GLY A 64 -18.02 12.93 -23.08
C GLY A 64 -19.34 12.73 -23.82
N ASP A 65 -19.64 13.50 -24.87
CA ASP A 65 -20.96 13.48 -25.53
C ASP A 65 -21.37 12.09 -26.04
N TRP A 66 -20.38 11.24 -26.38
CA TRP A 66 -20.59 9.83 -26.76
C TRP A 66 -21.11 8.93 -25.62
N LEU A 67 -21.02 9.39 -24.37
CA LEU A 67 -21.55 8.72 -23.19
C LEU A 67 -23.03 9.06 -22.95
N GLY A 68 -23.65 9.93 -23.76
CA GLY A 68 -25.05 10.34 -23.59
C GLY A 68 -25.34 11.08 -22.28
N GLU A 69 -26.62 11.17 -21.90
CA GLU A 69 -27.08 11.79 -20.63
C GLU A 69 -26.81 10.93 -19.38
N ILE A 70 -25.85 10.00 -19.44
CA ILE A 70 -25.56 9.10 -18.32
C ILE A 70 -25.02 9.92 -17.14
N ALA A 71 -25.78 9.94 -16.04
CA ALA A 71 -25.44 10.61 -14.79
C ALA A 71 -24.35 9.86 -13.98
N LEU A 72 -23.23 9.50 -14.64
CA LEU A 72 -22.05 8.90 -14.01
C LEU A 72 -21.41 9.84 -12.99
N LEU A 73 -21.50 11.15 -13.20
CA LEU A 73 -21.13 12.18 -12.24
C LEU A 73 -22.38 12.96 -11.82
N PRO A 74 -22.56 13.26 -10.52
CA PRO A 74 -21.66 12.95 -9.39
C PRO A 74 -21.86 11.54 -8.79
N ALA A 75 -22.90 10.80 -9.19
CA ALA A 75 -23.36 9.59 -8.50
C ALA A 75 -22.32 8.44 -8.43
N GLY A 76 -21.47 8.29 -9.46
CA GLY A 76 -20.44 7.25 -9.53
C GLY A 76 -19.17 7.57 -8.74
N LEU A 77 -18.96 8.82 -8.32
CA LEU A 77 -17.70 9.27 -7.71
C LEU A 77 -17.36 8.55 -6.39
N PRO A 78 -18.30 8.34 -5.44
CA PRO A 78 -18.00 7.61 -4.21
C PRO A 78 -17.60 6.15 -4.48
N PHE A 79 -18.21 5.52 -5.48
CA PHE A 79 -17.92 4.13 -5.85
C PHE A 79 -16.57 3.98 -6.56
N HIS A 80 -16.21 4.92 -7.44
CA HIS A 80 -14.87 5.03 -7.99
C HIS A 80 -13.82 5.15 -6.87
N ALA A 81 -14.07 6.03 -5.89
CA ALA A 81 -13.17 6.20 -4.75
C ALA A 81 -13.05 4.92 -3.91
N LEU A 82 -14.16 4.18 -3.69
CA LEU A 82 -14.14 2.89 -2.98
C LEU A 82 -13.36 1.81 -3.73
N LEU A 83 -13.52 1.72 -5.05
CA LEU A 83 -12.76 0.79 -5.89
C LEU A 83 -11.27 1.15 -5.92
N GLY A 84 -10.92 2.44 -5.97
CA GLY A 84 -9.53 2.91 -5.95
C GLY A 84 -8.86 2.73 -4.59
N PHE A 85 -9.41 3.31 -3.52
CA PHE A 85 -8.80 3.27 -2.19
C PHE A 85 -9.04 1.94 -1.47
N GLY A 86 -10.28 1.44 -1.46
CA GLY A 86 -10.63 0.20 -0.77
C GLY A 86 -10.19 -1.04 -1.55
N GLY A 87 -10.46 -1.07 -2.85
CA GLY A 87 -10.16 -2.20 -3.73
C GLY A 87 -8.69 -2.26 -4.13
N TRP A 88 -8.26 -1.31 -4.96
CA TRP A 88 -6.90 -1.30 -5.51
C TRP A 88 -5.86 -1.14 -4.41
N LEU A 89 -5.84 -0.04 -3.68
CA LEU A 89 -4.80 0.19 -2.67
C LEU A 89 -5.02 -0.68 -1.43
N GLY A 90 -6.25 -0.77 -0.94
CA GLY A 90 -6.59 -1.45 0.31
C GLY A 90 -6.39 -2.97 0.28
N LEU A 91 -6.93 -3.68 -0.71
CA LEU A 91 -6.72 -5.13 -0.78
C LEU A 91 -5.28 -5.50 -1.11
N ILE A 92 -4.58 -4.74 -1.97
CA ILE A 92 -3.14 -4.96 -2.18
C ILE A 92 -2.39 -4.78 -0.86
N ALA A 93 -2.70 -3.73 -0.09
CA ALA A 93 -2.10 -3.50 1.22
C ALA A 93 -2.35 -4.68 2.17
N PHE A 94 -3.56 -5.25 2.23
CA PHE A 94 -3.88 -6.44 3.04
C PHE A 94 -3.11 -7.68 2.57
N GLY A 95 -3.10 -7.97 1.27
CA GLY A 95 -2.41 -9.14 0.74
C GLY A 95 -0.90 -9.09 0.98
N VAL A 96 -0.29 -7.95 0.69
CA VAL A 96 1.15 -7.73 0.89
C VAL A 96 1.50 -7.75 2.38
N SER A 97 0.72 -7.08 3.24
CA SER A 97 0.99 -7.04 4.67
C SER A 97 0.91 -8.42 5.32
N TYR A 98 -0.05 -9.28 4.96
CA TYR A 98 -0.08 -10.67 5.44
C TYR A 98 1.26 -11.37 5.20
N ARG A 99 1.77 -11.28 3.96
CA ARG A 99 3.05 -11.90 3.60
C ARG A 99 4.22 -11.27 4.36
N LEU A 100 4.28 -9.95 4.44
CA LEU A 100 5.37 -9.23 5.14
C LEU A 100 5.37 -9.53 6.64
N LEU A 101 4.20 -9.59 7.27
CA LEU A 101 4.07 -9.87 8.70
C LEU A 101 4.48 -11.31 9.03
N VAL A 102 4.03 -12.29 8.26
CA VAL A 102 4.47 -13.70 8.40
C VAL A 102 6.00 -13.78 8.31
N MET A 103 6.57 -13.18 7.27
CA MET A 103 8.01 -13.25 7.00
C MET A 103 8.86 -12.53 8.06
N PHE A 104 8.47 -11.31 8.47
CA PHE A 104 9.29 -10.50 9.36
C PHE A 104 9.08 -10.77 10.85
N LEU A 105 7.89 -11.26 11.25
CA LEU A 105 7.62 -11.69 12.62
C LEU A 105 8.01 -13.15 12.88
N MET A 106 8.32 -13.91 11.82
CA MET A 106 8.47 -15.37 11.85
C MET A 106 7.26 -16.03 12.54
N ALA A 107 6.06 -15.57 12.15
CA ALA A 107 4.81 -16.09 12.66
C ALA A 107 4.33 -17.25 11.76
N PRO A 108 3.64 -18.26 12.30
CA PRO A 108 2.99 -19.27 11.48
C PRO A 108 1.96 -18.63 10.55
N GLU A 109 1.76 -19.19 9.37
CA GLU A 109 0.72 -18.71 8.46
C GLU A 109 -0.67 -18.89 9.11
N PRO A 110 -1.57 -17.90 8.98
CA PRO A 110 -2.90 -17.97 9.54
C PRO A 110 -3.74 -19.03 8.80
N PRO A 111 -4.73 -19.65 9.45
CA PRO A 111 -5.59 -20.64 8.81
C PRO A 111 -6.29 -20.07 7.56
N ALA A 112 -6.27 -20.80 6.44
CA ALA A 112 -6.82 -20.32 5.17
C ALA A 112 -8.30 -19.93 5.24
N GLY A 113 -9.10 -20.60 6.08
CA GLY A 113 -10.50 -20.26 6.30
C GLY A 113 -10.70 -18.88 6.94
N GLN A 114 -9.81 -18.48 7.85
CA GLN A 114 -9.86 -17.16 8.51
C GLN A 114 -9.58 -16.03 7.52
N VAL A 115 -8.51 -16.18 6.73
CA VAL A 115 -8.11 -15.22 5.70
C VAL A 115 -9.17 -15.14 4.58
N ARG A 116 -9.83 -16.25 4.26
CA ARG A 116 -10.90 -16.28 3.25
C ARG A 116 -12.08 -15.38 3.63
N LEU A 117 -12.39 -15.22 4.92
CA LEU A 117 -13.44 -14.30 5.37
C LEU A 117 -13.12 -12.86 4.95
N VAL A 118 -11.86 -12.43 5.08
CA VAL A 118 -11.43 -11.09 4.64
C VAL A 118 -11.66 -10.91 3.13
N LEU A 119 -11.32 -11.92 2.32
CA LEU A 119 -11.59 -11.88 0.87
C LEU A 119 -13.07 -11.88 0.53
N ILE A 120 -13.90 -12.65 1.26
CA ILE A 120 -15.34 -12.73 1.00
C ILE A 120 -16.00 -11.37 1.29
N PHE A 121 -15.76 -10.80 2.48
CA PHE A 121 -16.36 -9.52 2.85
C PHE A 121 -15.75 -8.35 2.06
N GLY A 122 -14.44 -8.40 1.78
CA GLY A 122 -13.78 -7.44 0.90
C GLY A 122 -14.36 -7.49 -0.52
N GLY A 123 -14.47 -8.70 -1.08
CA GLY A 123 -15.05 -8.92 -2.41
C GLY A 123 -16.53 -8.53 -2.48
N LEU A 124 -17.33 -8.82 -1.44
CA LEU A 124 -18.71 -8.38 -1.33
C LEU A 124 -18.81 -6.85 -1.35
N GLY A 125 -18.03 -6.15 -0.53
CA GLY A 125 -18.04 -4.70 -0.49
C GLY A 125 -17.63 -4.06 -1.82
N LEU A 126 -16.64 -4.63 -2.49
CA LEU A 126 -16.18 -4.14 -3.80
C LEU A 126 -17.12 -4.50 -4.94
N GLY A 127 -17.77 -5.66 -4.88
CA GLY A 127 -18.83 -6.04 -5.83
C GLY A 127 -20.03 -5.11 -5.73
N LEU A 128 -20.44 -4.74 -4.51
CA LEU A 128 -21.47 -3.73 -4.28
C LEU A 128 -21.01 -2.35 -4.78
N ALA A 129 -19.76 -1.96 -4.53
CA ALA A 129 -19.23 -0.70 -5.07
C ALA A 129 -19.23 -0.68 -6.60
N LEU A 130 -18.85 -1.78 -7.26
CA LEU A 130 -18.92 -1.92 -8.71
C LEU A 130 -20.36 -1.81 -9.22
N ALA A 131 -21.32 -2.48 -8.57
CA ALA A 131 -22.72 -2.38 -8.94
C ALA A 131 -23.24 -0.94 -8.80
N GLY A 132 -22.78 -0.17 -7.81
CA GLY A 132 -23.15 1.24 -7.63
C GLY A 132 -22.55 2.15 -8.69
N LEU A 133 -21.32 1.88 -9.10
CA LEU A 133 -20.69 2.58 -10.20
C LEU A 133 -21.44 2.35 -11.53
N LEU A 134 -21.98 1.15 -11.74
CA LEU A 134 -22.68 0.77 -12.97
C LEU A 134 -24.19 1.08 -12.94
N ALA A 135 -24.80 1.32 -11.78
CA ALA A 135 -26.24 1.54 -11.66
C ALA A 135 -26.79 2.68 -12.54
N PRO A 136 -26.11 3.84 -12.70
CA PRO A 136 -26.57 4.88 -13.62
C PRO A 136 -26.62 4.43 -15.10
N LEU A 137 -25.83 3.43 -15.49
CA LEU A 137 -25.85 2.87 -16.85
C LEU A 137 -27.08 1.99 -17.11
N ALA A 138 -27.71 1.51 -16.03
CA ALA A 138 -28.87 0.62 -16.07
C ALA A 138 -30.17 1.34 -15.66
N ASP A 139 -30.14 2.68 -15.53
CA ASP A 139 -31.26 3.50 -15.03
C ASP A 139 -31.81 3.02 -13.66
N VAL A 140 -30.93 2.47 -12.83
CA VAL A 140 -31.30 1.97 -11.49
C VAL A 140 -31.07 3.06 -10.45
N GLY A 141 -32.16 3.50 -9.82
CA GLY A 141 -32.12 4.43 -8.69
C GLY A 141 -31.40 3.84 -7.49
N LEU A 142 -30.35 4.52 -7.01
CA LEU A 142 -29.59 4.12 -5.83
C LEU A 142 -30.20 4.73 -4.56
N GLY A 143 -30.73 3.89 -3.68
CA GLY A 143 -31.15 4.31 -2.34
C GLY A 143 -29.95 4.51 -1.39
N ALA A 144 -30.17 5.20 -0.26
CA ALA A 144 -29.13 5.49 0.74
C ALA A 144 -28.42 4.24 1.29
N GLY A 145 -29.11 3.08 1.32
CA GLY A 145 -28.50 1.80 1.73
C GLY A 145 -27.35 1.35 0.81
N PHE A 146 -27.32 1.82 -0.44
CA PHE A 146 -26.34 1.40 -1.43
C PHE A 146 -24.95 2.00 -1.21
N THR A 147 -24.84 3.15 -0.53
CA THR A 147 -23.53 3.73 -0.14
C THR A 147 -23.01 3.16 1.17
N VAL A 148 -23.90 2.81 2.10
CA VAL A 148 -23.56 2.27 3.42
C VAL A 148 -23.16 0.79 3.36
N ALA A 149 -23.87 -0.04 2.58
CA ALA A 149 -23.61 -1.47 2.48
C ALA A 149 -22.16 -1.85 2.06
N PRO A 150 -21.57 -1.26 0.99
CA PRO A 150 -20.19 -1.57 0.62
C PRO A 150 -19.19 -1.17 1.72
N LEU A 151 -19.41 -0.01 2.35
CA LEU A 151 -18.60 0.46 3.48
C LEU A 151 -18.67 -0.49 4.69
N GLY A 152 -19.87 -0.95 5.03
CA GLY A 152 -20.08 -1.93 6.11
C GLY A 152 -19.38 -3.26 5.85
N ALA A 153 -19.46 -3.77 4.62
CA ALA A 153 -18.76 -5.00 4.22
C ALA A 153 -17.22 -4.84 4.29
N LEU A 154 -16.68 -3.69 3.86
CA LEU A 154 -15.25 -3.39 3.97
C LEU A 154 -14.80 -3.24 5.43
N ALA A 155 -15.61 -2.60 6.28
CA ALA A 155 -15.34 -2.50 7.72
C ALA A 155 -15.29 -3.89 8.39
N LEU A 156 -16.20 -4.79 8.01
CA LEU A 156 -16.20 -6.17 8.51
C LEU A 156 -15.00 -6.97 7.99
N ALA A 157 -14.61 -6.79 6.73
CA ALA A 157 -13.37 -7.37 6.19
C ALA A 157 -12.15 -6.91 7.01
N SER A 158 -12.08 -5.63 7.35
CA SER A 158 -11.03 -5.05 8.18
C SER A 158 -11.03 -5.58 9.61
N ALA A 159 -12.21 -5.84 10.20
CA ALA A 159 -12.30 -6.47 11.52
C ALA A 159 -11.72 -7.89 11.51
N PHE A 160 -12.06 -8.70 10.49
CA PHE A 160 -11.45 -10.03 10.32
C PHE A 160 -9.95 -9.95 10.06
N TYR A 161 -9.52 -9.00 9.23
CA TYR A 161 -8.11 -8.74 8.99
C TYR A 161 -7.39 -8.38 10.30
N GLY A 162 -7.90 -7.41 11.07
CA GLY A 162 -7.35 -7.00 12.36
C GLY A 162 -7.23 -8.14 13.37
N ARG A 163 -8.23 -9.03 13.43
CA ARG A 163 -8.16 -10.28 14.21
C ARG A 163 -6.94 -11.10 13.80
N ASP A 164 -6.76 -11.33 12.51
CA ASP A 164 -5.65 -12.14 12.00
C ASP A 164 -4.30 -11.50 12.30
N ILE A 165 -4.18 -10.16 12.21
CA ILE A 165 -2.97 -9.42 12.60
C ILE A 165 -2.65 -9.58 14.08
N ILE A 166 -3.66 -9.52 14.95
CA ILE A 166 -3.47 -9.75 16.39
C ILE A 166 -2.98 -11.17 16.65
N VAL A 167 -3.54 -12.17 15.96
CA VAL A 167 -3.11 -13.58 16.07
C VAL A 167 -1.66 -13.73 15.63
N LEU A 168 -1.30 -13.20 14.45
CA LEU A 168 0.08 -13.21 13.94
C LEU A 168 1.04 -12.53 14.90
N TYR A 169 0.66 -11.37 15.44
CA TYR A 169 1.47 -10.64 16.40
C TYR A 169 1.70 -11.44 17.69
N ARG A 170 0.67 -12.09 18.22
CA ARG A 170 0.79 -12.93 19.43
C ARG A 170 1.64 -14.17 19.20
N ALA A 171 1.49 -14.81 18.05
CA ALA A 171 2.23 -16.02 17.67
C ALA A 171 3.69 -15.76 17.24
N ARG A 172 4.12 -14.48 17.16
CA ARG A 172 5.47 -14.11 16.69
C ARG A 172 6.59 -14.76 17.51
N ARG A 173 7.60 -15.26 16.80
CA ARG A 173 8.84 -15.76 17.39
C ARG A 173 9.85 -14.63 17.59
N ARG A 174 9.88 -13.64 16.69
CA ARG A 174 10.74 -12.46 16.82
C ARG A 174 10.10 -11.41 17.74
N LYS A 175 10.60 -11.29 18.98
CA LYS A 175 10.04 -10.36 19.99
C LYS A 175 10.49 -8.91 19.79
N ALA A 176 11.76 -8.69 19.43
CA ALA A 176 12.29 -7.37 19.12
C ALA A 176 11.75 -6.88 17.77
N LEU A 177 10.93 -5.84 17.81
CA LEU A 177 10.33 -5.25 16.62
C LEU A 177 11.30 -4.27 15.96
N GLU A 178 11.44 -4.39 14.66
CA GLU A 178 12.15 -3.41 13.83
C GLU A 178 11.28 -2.15 13.63
N ILE A 179 11.89 -1.04 13.21
CA ILE A 179 11.19 0.24 13.06
C ILE A 179 9.97 0.14 12.13
N ASN A 180 10.04 -0.66 11.06
CA ASN A 180 8.94 -0.82 10.12
C ASN A 180 7.70 -1.42 10.80
N MET A 181 7.92 -2.34 11.74
CA MET A 181 6.84 -2.97 12.50
C MET A 181 6.28 -2.00 13.55
N LEU A 182 7.15 -1.29 14.28
CA LEU A 182 6.73 -0.29 15.25
C LEU A 182 5.94 0.84 14.61
N ALA A 183 6.45 1.38 13.50
CA ALA A 183 5.80 2.43 12.73
C ALA A 183 4.53 1.97 12.02
N SER A 184 4.30 0.66 11.82
CA SER A 184 3.03 0.15 11.28
C SER A 184 1.91 0.10 12.33
N ILE A 185 2.22 0.17 13.63
CA ILE A 185 1.20 0.08 14.69
C ILE A 185 0.18 1.24 14.59
N PRO A 186 0.60 2.52 14.50
CA PRO A 186 -0.35 3.61 14.32
C PRO A 186 -1.14 3.51 13.01
N ALA A 187 -0.56 2.93 11.94
CA ALA A 187 -1.26 2.69 10.69
C ALA A 187 -2.44 1.70 10.86
N PHE A 188 -2.23 0.62 11.62
CA PHE A 188 -3.30 -0.33 11.91
C PHE A 188 -4.35 0.25 12.87
N ALA A 189 -3.95 1.11 13.80
CA ALA A 189 -4.90 1.86 14.62
C ALA A 189 -5.77 2.79 13.76
N ALA A 190 -5.16 3.52 12.82
CA ALA A 190 -5.88 4.37 11.87
C ALA A 190 -6.87 3.57 11.00
N LEU A 191 -6.50 2.38 10.53
CA LEU A 191 -7.42 1.47 9.82
C LEU A 191 -8.59 1.03 10.71
N GLY A 192 -8.29 0.61 11.94
CA GLY A 192 -9.27 0.10 12.89
C GLY A 192 -10.26 1.16 13.39
N ILE A 193 -9.90 2.45 13.30
CA ILE A 193 -10.78 3.57 13.65
C ILE A 193 -11.49 4.10 12.40
N GLY A 194 -10.75 4.45 11.36
CA GLY A 194 -11.29 5.18 10.21
C GLY A 194 -12.28 4.37 9.38
N LEU A 195 -12.02 3.08 9.16
CA LEU A 195 -12.84 2.28 8.25
C LEU A 195 -14.20 1.90 8.86
N PRO A 196 -14.31 1.52 10.15
CA PRO A 196 -15.61 1.36 10.80
C PRO A 196 -16.39 2.67 10.97
N LEU A 197 -15.69 3.82 11.06
CA LEU A 197 -16.35 5.11 11.20
C LEU A 197 -17.07 5.53 9.92
N LEU A 198 -16.54 5.21 8.73
CA LEU A 198 -17.15 5.55 7.44
C LEU A 198 -18.64 5.14 7.30
N PRO A 199 -19.04 3.86 7.43
CA PRO A 199 -20.44 3.49 7.32
C PRO A 199 -21.32 4.15 8.40
N VAL A 200 -20.78 4.40 9.60
CA VAL A 200 -21.51 5.06 10.69
C VAL A 200 -21.80 6.53 10.35
N VAL A 201 -20.79 7.29 9.92
CA VAL A 201 -20.96 8.70 9.57
C VAL A 201 -21.86 8.87 8.35
N THR A 202 -21.77 7.97 7.37
CA THR A 202 -22.64 7.97 6.19
C THR A 202 -24.09 7.64 6.56
N ALA A 203 -24.32 6.60 7.37
CA ALA A 203 -25.67 6.22 7.79
C ALA A 203 -26.34 7.26 8.69
N ALA A 204 -25.55 7.93 9.55
CA ALA A 204 -26.03 8.96 10.46
C ALA A 204 -26.27 10.32 9.77
N GLY A 205 -25.88 10.49 8.50
CA GLY A 205 -25.90 11.80 7.84
C GLY A 205 -25.03 12.83 8.56
N ALA A 206 -23.89 12.39 9.11
CA ALA A 206 -23.01 13.26 9.87
C ALA A 206 -22.40 14.37 9.00
N PRO A 207 -21.92 15.48 9.60
CA PRO A 207 -21.29 16.56 8.85
C PRO A 207 -20.14 16.06 7.97
N GLU A 208 -19.95 16.67 6.79
CA GLU A 208 -18.89 16.29 5.83
C GLU A 208 -17.49 16.31 6.45
N SER A 209 -17.27 17.10 7.50
CA SER A 209 -16.03 17.16 8.27
C SER A 209 -15.62 15.79 8.85
N TRP A 210 -16.59 14.99 9.29
CA TRP A 210 -16.36 13.64 9.83
C TRP A 210 -16.02 12.64 8.74
N LEU A 211 -16.67 12.75 7.58
CA LEU A 211 -16.33 11.95 6.41
C LEU A 211 -14.90 12.28 5.94
N ALA A 212 -14.59 13.57 5.81
CA ALA A 212 -13.26 14.04 5.43
C ALA A 212 -12.17 13.59 6.41
N ALA A 213 -12.41 13.69 7.72
CA ALA A 213 -11.49 13.20 8.75
C ALA A 213 -11.26 11.69 8.66
N SER A 214 -12.32 10.91 8.44
CA SER A 214 -12.24 9.44 8.31
C SER A 214 -11.44 9.02 7.08
N VAL A 215 -11.72 9.64 5.92
CA VAL A 215 -10.98 9.40 4.68
C VAL A 215 -9.52 9.85 4.84
N PHE A 216 -9.27 11.01 5.43
CA PHE A 216 -7.92 11.50 5.69
C PHE A 216 -7.13 10.54 6.59
N LEU A 217 -7.73 10.03 7.66
CA LEU A 217 -7.12 9.05 8.56
C LEU A 217 -6.78 7.74 7.84
N LEU A 218 -7.64 7.27 6.92
CA LEU A 218 -7.37 6.07 6.13
C LEU A 218 -6.27 6.29 5.09
N VAL A 219 -6.27 7.43 4.40
CA VAL A 219 -5.28 7.73 3.36
C VAL A 219 -3.91 8.00 3.96
N PHE A 220 -3.82 8.90 4.94
CA PHE A 220 -2.53 9.31 5.51
C PHE A 220 -2.13 8.49 6.73
N GLY A 221 -3.07 8.19 7.64
CA GLY A 221 -2.76 7.37 8.81
C GLY A 221 -2.47 5.92 8.44
N TRP A 222 -3.38 5.28 7.71
CA TRP A 222 -3.25 3.88 7.35
C TRP A 222 -2.40 3.66 6.09
N LEU A 223 -2.88 4.00 4.89
CA LEU A 223 -2.19 3.66 3.64
C LEU A 223 -0.81 4.33 3.54
N GLY A 224 -0.76 5.65 3.76
CA GLY A 224 0.47 6.44 3.74
C GLY A 224 1.45 5.98 4.81
N GLY A 225 1.00 5.93 6.06
CA GLY A 225 1.82 5.50 7.19
C GLY A 225 2.37 4.07 7.04
N LEU A 226 1.53 3.10 6.65
CA LEU A 226 1.97 1.73 6.39
C LEU A 226 2.98 1.67 5.24
N THR A 227 2.75 2.43 4.16
CA THR A 227 3.68 2.50 3.03
C THR A 227 5.03 3.02 3.47
N MET A 228 5.09 4.14 4.20
CA MET A 228 6.34 4.72 4.71
C MET A 228 7.07 3.75 5.64
N ALA A 229 6.34 3.09 6.53
CA ALA A 229 6.90 2.10 7.45
C ALA A 229 7.52 0.92 6.68
N GLN A 230 6.82 0.37 5.69
CA GLN A 230 7.32 -0.76 4.91
C GLN A 230 8.43 -0.35 3.92
N LEU A 231 8.40 0.87 3.38
CA LEU A 231 9.49 1.40 2.54
C LEU A 231 10.83 1.40 3.27
N MET A 232 10.85 1.75 4.56
CA MET A 232 12.07 1.63 5.37
C MET A 232 12.65 0.21 5.33
N LYS A 233 11.80 -0.81 5.49
CA LYS A 233 12.26 -2.21 5.46
C LYS A 233 12.66 -2.66 4.07
N ILE A 234 11.87 -2.33 3.04
CA ILE A 234 12.12 -2.72 1.65
C ILE A 234 13.43 -2.10 1.16
N VAL A 235 13.63 -0.79 1.38
CA VAL A 235 14.84 -0.09 0.95
C VAL A 235 16.05 -0.63 1.71
N SER A 236 15.98 -0.83 3.03
CA SER A 236 17.08 -1.45 3.78
C SER A 236 17.41 -2.85 3.29
N PHE A 237 16.40 -3.68 3.00
CA PHE A 237 16.59 -5.04 2.50
C PHE A 237 17.21 -5.06 1.10
N MET A 238 16.70 -4.24 0.17
CA MET A 238 17.24 -4.13 -1.18
C MET A 238 18.67 -3.62 -1.19
N THR A 239 18.96 -2.62 -0.35
CA THR A 239 20.31 -2.08 -0.19
C THR A 239 21.26 -3.12 0.35
N TRP A 240 20.82 -3.90 1.35
CA TRP A 240 21.59 -4.99 1.89
C TRP A 240 21.84 -6.10 0.85
N LEU A 241 20.83 -6.48 0.06
CA LEU A 241 20.99 -7.49 -1.00
C LEU A 241 21.96 -7.05 -2.09
N GLU A 242 21.84 -5.80 -2.55
CA GLU A 242 22.73 -5.23 -3.56
C GLU A 242 24.18 -5.19 -3.07
N THR A 243 24.36 -4.82 -1.80
CA THR A 243 25.70 -4.58 -1.25
C THR A 243 26.34 -5.86 -0.72
N TYR A 244 25.65 -6.63 0.11
CA TYR A 244 26.25 -7.64 0.98
C TYR A 244 25.93 -9.09 0.59
N ALA A 245 24.96 -9.35 -0.30
CA ALA A 245 24.57 -10.73 -0.64
C ALA A 245 25.73 -11.57 -1.20
N SER A 246 26.59 -10.98 -2.05
CA SER A 246 27.76 -11.65 -2.62
C SER A 246 28.90 -11.89 -1.61
N ARG A 247 28.89 -11.14 -0.49
CA ARG A 247 29.90 -11.22 0.57
C ARG A 247 29.47 -12.11 1.73
N LEU A 248 28.31 -12.75 1.64
CA LEU A 248 27.82 -13.65 2.69
C LEU A 248 28.82 -14.81 2.88
N GLY A 249 29.28 -15.01 4.12
CA GLY A 249 30.29 -16.02 4.45
C GLY A 249 31.74 -15.65 4.10
N ARG A 250 31.99 -14.46 3.52
CA ARG A 250 33.32 -13.98 3.12
C ARG A 250 33.83 -12.79 3.96
N GLY A 251 33.17 -12.48 5.07
CA GLY A 251 33.54 -11.38 5.99
C GLY A 251 32.40 -10.96 6.91
N PRO A 252 32.60 -9.94 7.77
CA PRO A 252 31.56 -9.41 8.64
C PRO A 252 30.48 -8.71 7.82
N ALA A 253 29.29 -9.32 7.72
CA ALA A 253 28.12 -8.71 7.08
C ALA A 253 27.21 -8.09 8.16
N PRO A 254 26.86 -6.79 8.06
CA PRO A 254 25.92 -6.19 8.99
C PRO A 254 24.53 -6.80 8.83
N ARG A 255 23.68 -6.67 9.83
CA ARG A 255 22.26 -7.05 9.73
C ARG A 255 21.51 -5.97 8.95
N VAL A 256 20.39 -6.34 8.32
CA VAL A 256 19.52 -5.38 7.62
C VAL A 256 19.05 -4.24 8.54
N GLY A 257 18.83 -4.53 9.82
CA GLY A 257 18.44 -3.53 10.82
C GLY A 257 19.53 -2.51 11.13
N ASP A 258 20.81 -2.85 10.94
CA ASP A 258 21.95 -1.98 11.26
C ASP A 258 22.10 -0.85 10.24
N LEU A 259 21.44 -0.94 9.07
CA LEU A 259 21.37 0.16 8.11
C LEU A 259 20.49 1.33 8.58
N VAL A 260 19.67 1.12 9.62
CA VAL A 260 18.67 2.08 10.07
C VAL A 260 19.06 2.66 11.42
N ALA A 261 19.04 3.98 11.51
CA ALA A 261 19.40 4.69 12.73
C ALA A 261 18.25 4.70 13.74
N MET A 262 18.48 4.13 14.92
CA MET A 262 17.61 4.31 16.09
C MET A 262 18.35 5.14 17.15
N PRO A 263 17.67 6.09 17.83
CA PRO A 263 16.23 6.36 17.81
C PRO A 263 15.75 7.33 16.69
N ARG A 264 16.66 7.91 15.90
CA ARG A 264 16.36 9.01 14.97
C ARG A 264 15.22 8.70 13.98
N SER A 265 15.21 7.51 13.38
CA SER A 265 14.14 7.10 12.47
C SER A 265 12.77 7.10 13.15
N GLY A 266 12.71 6.71 14.42
CA GLY A 266 11.48 6.71 15.22
C GLY A 266 10.93 8.11 15.47
N LEU A 267 11.79 9.12 15.64
CA LEU A 267 11.36 10.51 15.82
C LEU A 267 10.65 11.05 14.58
N TRP A 268 11.14 10.72 13.37
CA TRP A 268 10.49 11.15 12.13
C TRP A 268 9.10 10.54 11.95
N PHE A 269 8.93 9.25 12.28
CA PHE A 269 7.61 8.61 12.30
C PHE A 269 6.69 9.21 13.37
N MET A 270 7.23 9.56 14.54
CA MET A 270 6.45 10.23 15.58
C MET A 270 5.92 11.58 15.09
N LEU A 271 6.75 12.40 14.46
CA LEU A 271 6.32 13.68 13.88
C LEU A 271 5.28 13.48 12.76
N TYR A 272 5.49 12.47 11.91
CA TYR A 272 4.53 12.11 10.86
C TYR A 272 3.14 11.82 11.43
N TYR A 273 3.07 10.88 12.39
CA TYR A 273 1.81 10.47 12.98
C TYR A 273 1.19 11.52 13.90
N ALA A 274 1.99 12.34 14.57
CA ALA A 274 1.48 13.47 15.33
C ALA A 274 0.75 14.47 14.43
N GLY A 275 1.34 14.80 13.26
CA GLY A 275 0.68 15.66 12.28
C GLY A 275 -0.60 15.06 11.72
N VAL A 276 -0.60 13.76 11.41
CA VAL A 276 -1.82 13.05 10.95
C VAL A 276 -2.91 13.03 12.03
N ALA A 277 -2.57 12.77 13.29
CA ALA A 277 -3.54 12.75 14.39
C ALA A 277 -4.14 14.14 14.60
N LEU A 278 -3.30 15.17 14.70
CA LEU A 278 -3.75 16.57 14.84
C LEU A 278 -4.60 17.01 13.64
N GLY A 279 -4.18 16.65 12.42
CA GLY A 279 -4.91 16.95 11.19
C GLY A 279 -6.29 16.28 11.17
N THR A 280 -6.38 15.03 11.60
CA THR A 280 -7.64 14.29 11.70
C THR A 280 -8.60 14.98 12.68
N VAL A 281 -8.12 15.38 13.86
CA VAL A 281 -8.93 16.08 14.86
C VAL A 281 -9.37 17.45 14.34
N ALA A 282 -8.47 18.21 13.71
CA ALA A 282 -8.79 19.52 13.14
C ALA A 282 -9.82 19.42 12.02
N LEU A 283 -9.73 18.40 11.16
CA LEU A 283 -10.73 18.12 10.12
C LEU A 283 -12.09 17.79 10.75
N ALA A 284 -12.14 16.89 11.73
CA ALA A 284 -13.39 16.53 12.40
C ALA A 284 -14.06 17.74 13.05
N ALA A 285 -13.27 18.66 13.62
CA ALA A 285 -13.72 19.92 14.20
C ALA A 285 -14.05 21.03 13.18
N GLY A 286 -13.83 20.81 11.88
CA GLY A 286 -14.07 21.81 10.83
C GLY A 286 -13.08 22.99 10.85
N LEU A 287 -11.92 22.85 11.50
CA LEU A 287 -10.94 23.92 11.70
C LEU A 287 -9.86 23.91 10.61
N ALA A 288 -10.19 24.46 9.43
CA ALA A 288 -9.31 24.44 8.26
C ALA A 288 -7.91 25.03 8.50
N THR A 289 -7.81 26.15 9.24
CA THR A 289 -6.53 26.78 9.57
C THR A 289 -5.69 25.89 10.50
N ALA A 290 -6.32 25.29 11.51
CA ALA A 290 -5.64 24.36 12.41
C ALA A 290 -5.15 23.12 11.66
N PHE A 291 -5.94 22.60 10.71
CA PHE A 291 -5.53 21.50 9.84
C PHE A 291 -4.25 21.83 9.05
N ARG A 292 -4.17 23.02 8.44
CA ARG A 292 -2.96 23.44 7.69
C ARG A 292 -1.71 23.45 8.57
N TYR A 293 -1.79 23.98 9.78
CA TYR A 293 -0.66 23.97 10.71
C TYR A 293 -0.34 22.56 11.22
N ALA A 294 -1.36 21.72 11.45
CA ALA A 294 -1.18 20.33 11.83
C ALA A 294 -0.44 19.49 10.77
N MET A 295 -0.43 19.91 9.50
CA MET A 295 0.33 19.25 8.45
C MET A 295 1.83 19.56 8.47
N LEU A 296 2.30 20.57 9.23
CA LEU A 296 3.73 20.90 9.31
C LEU A 296 4.56 19.76 9.94
N PRO A 297 4.18 19.18 11.10
CA PRO A 297 4.86 17.99 11.62
C PRO A 297 4.83 16.80 10.64
N ALA A 298 3.70 16.60 9.93
CA ALA A 298 3.58 15.52 8.95
C ALA A 298 4.56 15.68 7.78
N LEU A 299 4.71 16.91 7.28
CA LEU A 299 5.66 17.26 6.23
C LEU A 299 7.11 17.05 6.70
N ILE A 300 7.46 17.57 7.88
CA ILE A 300 8.81 17.42 8.47
C ILE A 300 9.13 15.95 8.70
N GLY A 301 8.19 15.17 9.26
CA GLY A 301 8.35 13.73 9.46
C GLY A 301 8.56 12.99 8.14
N THR A 302 7.78 13.32 7.11
CA THR A 302 7.93 12.71 5.77
C THR A 302 9.30 13.03 5.15
N ALA A 303 9.75 14.28 5.23
CA ALA A 303 11.07 14.69 4.76
C ALA A 303 12.19 13.98 5.53
N GLY A 304 12.05 13.84 6.85
CA GLY A 304 12.97 13.09 7.70
C GLY A 304 13.06 11.61 7.32
N ILE A 305 11.93 10.95 7.07
CA ILE A 305 11.89 9.57 6.58
C ILE A 305 12.58 9.45 5.22
N ALA A 306 12.32 10.36 4.29
CA ALA A 306 12.98 10.37 2.98
C ALA A 306 14.51 10.51 3.11
N CYS A 307 14.98 11.39 4.01
CA CYS A 307 16.40 11.50 4.35
C CYS A 307 16.97 10.20 4.92
N GLU A 308 16.26 9.49 5.79
CA GLU A 308 16.71 8.19 6.30
C GLU A 308 16.81 7.13 5.19
N LEU A 309 15.86 7.09 4.25
CA LEU A 309 15.95 6.20 3.09
C LEU A 309 17.21 6.48 2.25
N MET A 310 17.57 7.75 2.07
CA MET A 310 18.82 8.13 1.39
C MET A 310 20.06 7.71 2.19
N ARG A 311 20.02 7.84 3.52
CA ARG A 311 21.14 7.46 4.40
C ARG A 311 21.36 5.95 4.46
N VAL A 312 20.27 5.18 4.43
CA VAL A 312 20.28 3.73 4.22
C VAL A 312 21.02 3.40 2.92
N ARG A 313 20.64 4.02 1.79
CA ARG A 313 21.31 3.79 0.49
C ARG A 313 22.78 4.21 0.49
N ARG A 314 23.17 5.19 1.31
CA ARG A 314 24.55 5.65 1.48
C ARG A 314 25.34 4.86 2.53
N LEU A 315 24.77 3.81 3.11
CA LEU A 315 25.39 2.99 4.16
C LEU A 315 25.88 3.83 5.36
N SER A 316 25.20 4.93 5.66
CA SER A 316 25.69 5.95 6.61
C SER A 316 25.82 5.44 8.04
N GLU A 317 25.00 4.45 8.42
CA GLU A 317 25.01 3.83 9.75
C GLU A 317 25.99 2.65 9.89
N ILE A 318 26.52 2.14 8.77
CA ILE A 318 27.46 1.02 8.81
C ILE A 318 28.84 1.53 9.23
N LYS A 319 29.57 0.78 10.07
CA LYS A 319 30.94 1.12 10.46
C LYS A 319 31.88 1.10 9.25
N ALA A 320 32.91 1.95 9.23
CA ALA A 320 33.83 2.08 8.11
C ALA A 320 34.48 0.73 7.69
N GLU A 321 34.85 -0.08 8.69
CA GLU A 321 35.41 -1.44 8.53
C GLU A 321 34.48 -2.45 7.84
N GLN A 322 33.17 -2.21 7.84
CA GLN A 322 32.16 -3.07 7.22
C GLN A 322 31.59 -2.47 5.93
N ARG A 323 32.05 -1.29 5.51
CA ARG A 323 31.61 -0.67 4.26
C ARG A 323 32.39 -1.27 3.09
N PRO A 324 31.73 -1.52 1.95
CA PRO A 324 32.44 -1.87 0.74
C PRO A 324 33.30 -0.68 0.26
N PRO A 325 34.19 -0.88 -0.72
CA PRO A 325 34.79 0.22 -1.46
C PRO A 325 33.75 1.17 -2.06
N PHE A 326 34.07 2.46 -2.18
CA PHE A 326 33.13 3.49 -2.63
C PHE A 326 32.48 3.22 -3.99
N HIS A 327 33.21 2.63 -4.94
CA HIS A 327 32.68 2.29 -6.27
C HIS A 327 31.65 1.15 -6.25
N GLU A 328 31.56 0.41 -5.14
CA GLU A 328 30.58 -0.66 -4.92
C GLU A 328 29.35 -0.16 -4.15
N PHE A 329 29.25 1.14 -3.87
CA PHE A 329 28.09 1.70 -3.19
C PHE A 329 26.82 1.55 -4.04
N PRO A 330 25.65 1.41 -3.39
CA PRO A 330 24.37 1.41 -4.06
C PRO A 330 24.13 2.76 -4.75
N ARG A 331 23.67 2.73 -6.00
CA ARG A 331 23.25 3.96 -6.71
C ARG A 331 21.90 4.43 -6.16
N LEU A 332 21.72 5.73 -5.97
CA LEU A 332 20.50 6.26 -5.34
C LEU A 332 19.24 6.02 -6.19
N LEU A 333 19.28 6.36 -7.48
CA LEU A 333 18.10 6.36 -8.36
C LEU A 333 18.22 5.43 -9.58
N LEU A 334 19.41 4.89 -9.85
CA LEU A 334 19.68 4.10 -11.05
C LEU A 334 19.95 2.64 -10.69
N ALA A 335 19.31 1.71 -11.38
CA ALA A 335 19.71 0.30 -11.32
C ALA A 335 21.11 0.14 -11.91
N ARG A 336 21.94 -0.75 -11.33
CA ARG A 336 23.13 -1.23 -12.03
C ARG A 336 22.65 -2.17 -13.14
N ALA A 337 22.92 -1.79 -14.38
CA ALA A 337 22.69 -2.64 -15.56
C ALA A 337 23.79 -3.70 -15.74
N GLU A 338 24.63 -3.93 -14.74
CA GLU A 338 25.67 -4.96 -14.81
C GLU A 338 25.01 -6.33 -14.88
N GLU A 339 25.31 -7.08 -15.94
CA GLU A 339 24.99 -8.50 -16.06
C GLU A 339 25.42 -9.19 -14.77
N ARG A 340 24.44 -9.62 -13.97
CA ARG A 340 24.71 -10.63 -12.94
C ARG A 340 25.18 -11.88 -13.69
N ARG A 341 26.48 -12.08 -13.84
CA ARG A 341 27.02 -13.42 -14.06
C ARG A 341 26.53 -14.26 -12.89
N GLN A 342 25.59 -15.16 -13.16
CA GLN A 342 25.14 -16.12 -12.16
C GLN A 342 26.37 -16.93 -11.74
N PRO A 343 26.78 -16.92 -10.45
CA PRO A 343 27.94 -17.67 -10.00
C PRO A 343 27.75 -19.21 -10.08
N HIS A 344 26.58 -19.69 -10.51
CA HIS A 344 26.19 -21.09 -10.46
C HIS A 344 26.15 -21.80 -11.82
N VAL A 345 26.62 -21.18 -12.90
CA VAL A 345 26.98 -21.93 -14.11
C VAL A 345 28.50 -22.07 -14.11
N ASP A 346 29.01 -22.87 -13.18
CA ASP A 346 30.31 -23.50 -13.36
C ASP A 346 30.04 -24.67 -14.34
N ASP A 347 30.31 -24.46 -15.63
CA ASP A 347 30.36 -25.51 -16.68
C ASP A 347 31.57 -26.46 -16.45
N ARG A 348 31.89 -26.77 -15.20
CA ARG A 348 32.97 -27.67 -14.84
C ARG A 348 32.39 -29.02 -14.45
N THR A 349 32.71 -29.98 -15.31
CA THR A 349 32.63 -31.44 -15.19
C THR A 349 31.25 -32.10 -15.33
N ALA A 350 30.66 -31.96 -16.51
CA ALA A 350 29.90 -33.04 -17.15
C ALA A 350 30.76 -33.68 -18.26
N ALA A 351 31.98 -34.12 -17.92
CA ALA A 351 32.79 -34.96 -18.79
C ALA A 351 33.71 -35.81 -17.90
N ASN A 352 33.18 -36.93 -17.42
CA ASN A 352 34.03 -38.10 -17.22
C ASN A 352 33.37 -39.30 -17.90
N PRO A 353 33.78 -39.64 -19.13
CA PRO A 353 33.40 -40.89 -19.76
C PRO A 353 34.36 -41.98 -19.30
N ARG A 354 33.86 -42.95 -18.52
CA ARG A 354 34.44 -44.28 -18.24
C ARG A 354 35.84 -44.32 -17.59
N ALA A 355 35.87 -44.74 -16.31
CA ALA A 355 36.78 -45.75 -15.77
C ALA A 355 36.21 -46.25 -14.44
#